data_AF-A0A8S4QMX7-F1
#
_entry.id   AF-A0A8S4QMX7-F1
#
_cell.length_a   1.000
_cell.length_b   1.000
_cell.length_c   1.000
_cell.angle_alpha   90.00
_cell.angle_beta   90.00
_cell.angle_gamma   90.00
#
_symmetry.space_group_name_H-M   'P 1'
#
loop_
_entity.id
_entity.type
_entity.pdbx_description
1 polymer ?
#
loop_
_entity_poly.entity_id
_entity_poly.type
_entity_poly.pdbx_seq_one_letter_code
_entity_poly.pdbx_strand_id
1 'polypeptide(L)'
;MIGAELLLQIDSRLKQISRDFKTNFGGLDGILIGDLRQLLPVRATSIYKQQKQKIVGPILWRGFKFYELDQVMRQANQEFSSILTKIGNGQLLNDRELILLESRFVTTPEAEVECPHGIRLFNTNEAVTLILEGCFMKPYLCRMFFI
;
A
#
# COMPACT_ATOMS: atom_id res chain seq x y z
N MET A 1 -5.32 -0.51 -2.40
CA MET A 1 -5.97 0.82 -2.51
C MET A 1 -7.34 0.84 -3.20
N ILE A 2 -7.73 -0.16 -4.00
CA ILE A 2 -9.09 -0.22 -4.59
C ILE A 2 -10.11 -0.75 -3.57
N GLY A 3 -11.26 -0.08 -3.47
CA GLY A 3 -12.37 -0.50 -2.62
C GLY A 3 -13.35 -1.44 -3.33
N ALA A 4 -14.09 -2.23 -2.56
CA ALA A 4 -15.13 -3.14 -3.07
C ALA A 4 -16.23 -2.42 -3.87
N GLU A 5 -16.57 -1.19 -3.47
CA GLU A 5 -17.53 -0.30 -4.16
C GLU A 5 -17.11 -0.04 -5.61
N LEU A 6 -15.85 0.35 -5.81
CA LEU A 6 -15.31 0.69 -7.12
C LEU A 6 -15.26 -0.56 -8.02
N LEU A 7 -14.91 -1.73 -7.46
CA LEU A 7 -14.93 -2.97 -8.23
C LEU A 7 -16.35 -3.32 -8.74
N LEU A 8 -17.39 -3.09 -7.92
CA LEU A 8 -18.78 -3.28 -8.33
C LEU A 8 -19.22 -2.27 -9.39
N GLN A 9 -18.78 -1.01 -9.28
CA GLN A 9 -19.06 0.00 -10.30
C GLN A 9 -18.40 -0.37 -11.63
N ILE A 10 -17.16 -0.88 -11.61
CA ILE A 10 -16.46 -1.37 -12.79
C ILE A 10 -17.25 -2.53 -13.42
N ASP A 11 -17.61 -3.56 -12.64
CA ASP A 11 -18.43 -4.69 -13.11
C ASP A 11 -19.73 -4.22 -13.76
N SER A 12 -20.47 -3.32 -13.10
CA SER A 12 -21.73 -2.78 -13.63
C SER A 12 -21.53 -2.03 -14.95
N ARG A 13 -20.45 -1.26 -15.10
CA ARG A 13 -20.15 -0.54 -16.33
C ARG A 13 -19.75 -1.48 -17.46
N LEU A 14 -18.96 -2.52 -17.18
CA LEU A 14 -18.57 -3.50 -18.18
C LEU A 14 -19.76 -4.33 -18.68
N LYS A 15 -20.68 -4.71 -17.79
CA LYS A 15 -21.96 -5.36 -18.16
C LYS A 15 -22.82 -4.48 -19.08
N GLN A 16 -22.90 -3.19 -18.80
CA GLN A 16 -23.64 -2.24 -19.64
C GLN A 16 -23.01 -2.09 -21.04
N ILE A 17 -21.68 -2.03 -21.13
CA ILE A 17 -20.95 -1.84 -22.40
C ILE A 17 -21.02 -3.11 -23.26
N SER A 18 -20.78 -4.27 -22.67
CA SER A 18 -20.81 -5.58 -23.36
C SER A 18 -22.23 -6.05 -23.71
N ARG A 19 -23.26 -5.45 -23.08
CA ARG A 19 -24.65 -5.92 -23.10
C ARG A 19 -24.84 -7.33 -22.53
N ASP A 20 -23.85 -7.85 -21.80
CA ASP A 20 -23.99 -9.08 -21.01
C ASP A 20 -24.14 -8.74 -19.53
N PHE A 21 -25.36 -8.86 -19.03
CA PHE A 21 -25.69 -8.58 -17.63
C PHE A 21 -25.61 -9.81 -16.73
N LYS A 22 -25.45 -11.01 -17.30
CA LYS A 22 -25.49 -12.28 -16.56
C LYS A 22 -24.11 -12.70 -16.09
N THR A 23 -23.07 -12.42 -16.88
CA THR A 23 -21.70 -12.79 -16.55
C THR A 23 -20.98 -11.66 -15.80
N ASN A 24 -20.11 -12.01 -14.86
CA ASN A 24 -19.26 -11.02 -14.18
C ASN A 24 -18.36 -10.33 -15.20
N PHE A 25 -18.14 -9.02 -15.00
CA PHE A 25 -17.38 -8.13 -15.87
C PHE A 25 -17.83 -8.13 -17.33
N GLY A 26 -19.07 -8.53 -17.62
CA GLY A 26 -19.59 -8.58 -18.99
C GLY A 26 -18.88 -9.60 -19.88
N GLY A 27 -18.38 -10.69 -19.28
CA GLY A 27 -17.71 -11.77 -20.00
C GLY A 27 -16.25 -11.48 -20.37
N LEU A 28 -15.69 -10.38 -19.88
CA LEU A 28 -14.30 -9.99 -20.11
C LEU A 28 -13.36 -10.64 -19.10
N ASP A 29 -12.16 -11.00 -19.58
CA ASP A 29 -11.08 -11.45 -18.72
C ASP A 29 -10.47 -10.28 -17.95
N GLY A 30 -10.39 -10.44 -16.62
CA GLY A 30 -9.81 -9.45 -15.72
C GLY A 30 -8.55 -9.97 -15.05
N ILE A 31 -7.45 -9.25 -15.18
CA ILE A 31 -6.19 -9.51 -14.46
C ILE A 31 -5.98 -8.38 -13.46
N LEU A 32 -5.93 -8.72 -12.17
CA LEU A 32 -5.66 -7.78 -11.08
C LEU A 32 -4.23 -7.99 -10.59
N ILE A 33 -3.45 -6.91 -10.56
CA ILE A 33 -2.05 -6.92 -10.08
C ILE A 33 -1.93 -5.90 -8.96
N GLY A 34 -1.35 -6.30 -7.84
CA GLY A 34 -1.10 -5.41 -6.71
C GLY A 34 -0.69 -6.15 -5.45
N ASP A 35 -0.43 -5.39 -4.38
CA ASP A 35 -0.12 -5.92 -3.06
C ASP A 35 -1.22 -5.52 -2.06
N LEU A 36 -1.84 -6.52 -1.43
CA LEU A 36 -2.91 -6.33 -0.45
C LEU A 36 -2.42 -5.86 0.92
N ARG A 37 -1.10 -5.91 1.17
CA ARG A 37 -0.43 -5.42 2.39
C ARG A 37 -0.15 -3.91 2.35
N GLN A 38 -0.38 -3.27 1.21
CA GLN A 38 -0.32 -1.81 1.10
C GLN A 38 -1.44 -1.14 1.90
N LEU A 39 -1.39 0.19 1.96
CA LEU A 39 -2.40 1.00 2.63
C LEU A 39 -3.81 0.63 2.16
N LEU A 40 -4.70 0.53 3.16
CA LEU A 40 -6.11 0.28 2.94
C LEU A 40 -6.73 1.39 2.06
N PRO A 41 -7.79 1.07 1.30
CA PRO A 41 -8.53 2.08 0.56
C PRO A 41 -8.99 3.23 1.46
N VAL A 42 -8.77 4.48 1.03
CA VAL A 42 -9.15 5.66 1.81
C VAL A 42 -10.67 5.72 1.93
N ARG A 43 -11.18 5.70 3.18
CA ARG A 43 -12.62 5.76 3.50
C ARG A 43 -13.48 4.73 2.73
N ALA A 44 -12.90 3.61 2.32
CA ALA A 44 -13.59 2.58 1.56
C ALA A 44 -13.36 1.18 2.14
N THR A 45 -14.27 0.26 1.83
CA THR A 45 -14.14 -1.14 2.27
C THR A 45 -13.16 -1.87 1.37
N SER A 46 -12.21 -2.62 1.95
CA SER A 46 -11.24 -3.44 1.19
C SER A 46 -11.92 -4.33 0.15
N ILE A 47 -11.28 -4.48 -1.01
CA ILE A 47 -11.82 -5.20 -2.18
C ILE A 47 -12.26 -6.66 -1.89
N TYR A 48 -11.62 -7.30 -0.92
CA TYR A 48 -11.89 -8.68 -0.50
C TYR A 48 -12.91 -8.81 0.63
N LYS A 49 -13.44 -7.69 1.15
CA LYS A 49 -14.46 -7.66 2.20
C LYS A 49 -15.83 -7.34 1.61
N GLN A 50 -16.88 -7.86 2.25
CA GLN A 50 -18.26 -7.48 1.91
C GLN A 50 -18.51 -6.01 2.27
N GLN A 51 -19.22 -5.28 1.41
CA GLN A 51 -19.61 -3.90 1.68
C GLN A 51 -20.46 -3.82 2.95
N LYS A 52 -20.11 -2.90 3.86
CA LYS A 52 -20.81 -2.72 5.14
C LYS A 52 -22.32 -2.44 4.99
N GLN A 53 -22.74 -1.87 3.86
CA GLN A 53 -24.13 -1.47 3.60
C GLN A 53 -24.96 -2.55 2.89
N LYS A 54 -24.38 -3.69 2.50
CA LYS A 54 -25.11 -4.79 1.87
C LYS A 54 -25.06 -6.02 2.75
N ILE A 55 -26.24 -6.47 3.20
CA ILE A 55 -26.42 -7.73 3.95
C ILE A 55 -26.24 -8.92 3.00
N VAL A 56 -26.63 -8.75 1.73
CA VAL A 56 -26.62 -9.79 0.69
C VAL A 56 -26.03 -9.20 -0.59
N GLY A 57 -25.04 -9.90 -1.18
CA GLY A 57 -24.48 -9.55 -2.49
C GLY A 57 -23.25 -10.40 -2.83
N PRO A 58 -23.03 -10.71 -4.11
CA PRO A 58 -21.87 -11.51 -4.51
C PRO A 58 -20.58 -10.73 -4.23
N ILE A 59 -19.65 -11.37 -3.53
CA ILE A 59 -18.28 -10.86 -3.39
C ILE A 59 -17.58 -11.16 -4.72
N LEU A 60 -17.51 -10.17 -5.61
CA LEU A 60 -16.85 -10.28 -6.93
C LEU A 60 -15.42 -10.82 -6.81
N TRP A 61 -14.74 -10.46 -5.72
CA TRP A 61 -13.39 -10.93 -5.41
C TRP A 61 -13.26 -12.47 -5.41
N ARG A 62 -14.32 -13.21 -5.02
CA ARG A 62 -14.30 -14.68 -5.00
C ARG A 62 -14.23 -15.32 -6.38
N GLY A 63 -14.50 -14.56 -7.46
CA GLY A 63 -14.40 -15.04 -8.82
C GLY A 63 -12.96 -15.10 -9.36
N PHE A 64 -12.00 -14.48 -8.68
CA PHE A 64 -10.61 -14.43 -9.14
C PHE A 64 -9.80 -15.62 -8.62
N LYS A 65 -8.87 -16.08 -9.46
CA LYS A 65 -7.80 -16.99 -9.04
C LYS A 65 -6.66 -16.16 -8.44
N PHE A 66 -6.11 -16.62 -7.33
CA PHE A 66 -5.00 -15.95 -6.65
C PHE A 66 -3.68 -16.62 -7.00
N TYR A 67 -2.69 -15.81 -7.37
CA TYR A 67 -1.32 -16.23 -7.66
C TYR A 67 -0.37 -15.28 -6.92
N GLU A 68 0.43 -15.83 -6.01
CA GLU A 68 1.42 -15.08 -5.24
C GLU A 68 2.75 -15.05 -5.98
N LEU A 69 3.42 -13.89 -5.97
CA LEU A 69 4.82 -13.75 -6.40
C LEU A 69 5.70 -13.76 -5.15
N ASP A 70 6.65 -14.69 -5.10
CA ASP A 70 7.49 -14.97 -3.94
C ASP A 70 8.85 -14.23 -3.98
N GLN A 71 9.32 -13.89 -5.17
CA GLN A 71 10.63 -13.27 -5.36
C GLN A 71 10.60 -11.75 -5.23
N VAL A 72 11.37 -11.22 -4.27
CA VAL A 72 11.57 -9.77 -4.10
C VAL A 72 12.78 -9.30 -4.91
N MET A 73 12.53 -8.39 -5.87
CA MET A 73 13.57 -7.86 -6.78
C MET A 73 14.04 -6.44 -6.44
N ARG A 74 13.39 -5.76 -5.50
CA ARG A 74 13.64 -4.32 -5.24
C ARG A 74 14.87 -4.09 -4.37
N GLN A 75 15.00 -4.84 -3.27
CA GLN A 75 16.09 -4.67 -2.31
C GLN A 75 17.21 -5.66 -2.62
N ALA A 76 18.44 -5.16 -2.81
CA ALA A 76 19.62 -6.01 -2.96
C ALA A 76 20.01 -6.74 -1.65
N ASN A 77 19.67 -6.16 -0.50
CA ASN A 77 19.94 -6.76 0.81
C ASN A 77 18.79 -7.70 1.21
N GLN A 78 19.08 -9.00 1.25
CA GLN A 78 18.12 -10.05 1.58
C GLN A 78 17.60 -9.99 3.02
N GLU A 79 18.47 -9.63 3.98
CA GLU A 79 18.11 -9.51 5.40
C GLU A 79 17.09 -8.37 5.59
N PHE A 80 17.35 -7.22 4.98
CA PHE A 80 16.43 -6.09 5.04
C PHE A 80 15.10 -6.39 4.32
N SER A 81 15.16 -7.07 3.16
CA SER A 81 13.97 -7.50 2.43
C SER A 81 13.08 -8.44 3.27
N SER A 82 13.71 -9.36 4.01
CA SER A 82 13.01 -10.26 4.94
C SER A 82 12.29 -9.49 6.05
N ILE A 83 12.95 -8.49 6.66
CA ILE A 83 12.36 -7.63 7.69
C ILE A 83 11.15 -6.87 7.13
N LEU A 84 11.28 -6.25 5.96
CA LEU A 84 10.16 -5.54 5.32
C LEU A 84 8.97 -6.46 5.03
N THR A 85 9.26 -7.71 4.61
CA THR A 85 8.23 -8.73 4.37
C THR A 85 7.50 -9.10 5.67
N LYS A 86 8.24 -9.28 6.78
CA LYS A 86 7.65 -9.52 8.10
C LYS A 86 6.76 -8.37 8.55
N ILE A 87 7.21 -7.13 8.40
CA ILE A 87 6.42 -5.93 8.72
C ILE A 87 5.14 -5.90 7.88
N GLY A 88 5.24 -6.15 6.57
CA GLY A 88 4.08 -6.19 5.67
C GLY A 88 3.08 -7.30 6.02
N ASN A 89 3.55 -8.41 6.59
CA ASN A 89 2.71 -9.51 7.05
C ASN A 89 2.19 -9.32 8.49
N GLY A 90 2.56 -8.24 9.18
CA GLY A 90 2.19 -7.99 10.58
C GLY A 90 2.87 -8.94 11.58
N GLN A 91 4.02 -9.49 11.23
CA GLN A 91 4.80 -10.39 12.10
C GLN A 91 5.65 -9.58 13.09
N LEU A 92 5.85 -10.14 14.28
CA LEU A 92 6.74 -9.54 15.29
C LEU A 92 8.21 -9.66 14.84
N LEU A 93 8.96 -8.59 15.05
CA LEU A 93 10.41 -8.56 14.82
C LEU A 93 11.15 -9.00 16.08
N ASN A 94 12.28 -9.69 15.90
CA ASN A 94 13.19 -9.98 17.01
C ASN A 94 14.11 -8.79 17.31
N ASP A 95 14.82 -8.84 18.44
CA ASP A 95 15.69 -7.74 18.88
C ASP A 95 16.77 -7.37 17.86
N ARG A 96 17.34 -8.35 17.15
CA ARG A 96 18.37 -8.10 16.12
C ARG A 96 17.78 -7.37 14.91
N GLU A 97 16.60 -7.78 14.47
CA GLU A 97 15.87 -7.15 13.37
C GLU A 97 15.47 -5.72 13.74
N LEU A 98 15.05 -5.50 14.99
CA LEU A 98 14.73 -4.17 15.49
C LEU A 98 15.99 -3.29 15.53
N ILE A 99 17.10 -3.79 16.05
CA ILE A 99 18.39 -3.06 16.06
C ILE A 99 18.82 -2.69 14.64
N LEU A 100 18.72 -3.62 13.68
CA LEU A 100 19.05 -3.35 12.27
C LEU A 100 18.13 -2.29 11.66
N LEU A 101 16.85 -2.29 12.03
CA LEU A 101 15.89 -1.29 11.58
C LEU A 101 16.19 0.09 12.19
N GLU A 102 16.48 0.12 13.48
CA GLU A 102 16.78 1.34 14.24
C GLU A 102 18.12 1.95 13.84
N SER A 103 19.10 1.14 13.41
CA SER A 103 20.37 1.64 12.88
C SER A 103 20.23 2.44 11.59
N ARG A 104 19.05 2.43 10.96
CA ARG A 104 18.74 3.22 9.75
C ARG A 104 18.00 4.51 10.08
N PHE A 105 17.63 4.74 11.33
CA PHE A 105 17.07 6.01 11.75
C PHE A 105 18.17 7.06 11.87
N VAL A 106 18.06 8.07 11.03
CA VAL A 106 18.90 9.27 11.10
C VAL A 106 18.03 10.46 11.47
N THR A 107 18.66 11.47 12.05
CA THR A 107 18.01 12.75 12.32
C THR A 107 17.85 13.56 11.03
N THR A 108 16.95 14.55 11.04
CA THR A 108 16.72 15.43 9.89
C THR A 108 18.01 16.13 9.41
N PRO A 109 18.85 16.70 10.30
CA PRO A 109 20.11 17.33 9.87
C PRO A 109 21.09 16.35 9.24
N GLU A 110 21.23 15.15 9.82
CA GLU A 110 22.10 14.10 9.24
C GLU A 110 21.63 13.70 7.85
N ALA A 111 20.32 13.54 7.66
CA ALA A 111 19.77 13.20 6.35
C ALA A 111 19.95 14.32 5.31
N GLU A 112 19.93 15.59 5.71
CA GLU A 112 20.21 16.73 4.84
C GLU A 112 21.68 16.73 4.38
N VAL A 113 22.60 16.27 5.22
CA VAL A 113 24.03 16.14 4.88
C VAL A 113 24.27 14.92 4.00
N GLU A 114 23.79 13.75 4.41
CA GLU A 114 24.03 12.47 3.73
C GLU A 114 23.26 12.36 2.41
N CYS A 115 22.08 12.97 2.33
CA CYS A 115 21.23 12.90 1.15
C CYS A 115 20.40 14.18 0.98
N PRO A 116 21.04 15.30 0.57
CA PRO A 116 20.39 16.60 0.44
C PRO A 116 19.23 16.60 -0.57
N HIS A 117 19.31 15.75 -1.60
CA HIS A 117 18.30 15.63 -2.65
C HIS A 117 17.42 14.36 -2.52
N GLY A 118 17.46 13.71 -1.36
CA GLY A 118 16.69 12.49 -1.12
C GLY A 118 15.19 12.78 -1.02
N ILE A 119 14.37 11.88 -1.56
CA ILE A 119 12.92 11.94 -1.44
C ILE A 119 12.54 11.76 0.03
N ARG A 120 11.71 12.65 0.55
CA ARG A 120 11.17 12.60 1.92
C ARG A 120 9.71 12.15 1.88
N LEU A 121 9.37 11.15 2.67
CA LEU A 121 8.01 10.62 2.77
C LEU A 121 7.37 11.09 4.08
N PHE A 122 6.14 11.57 4.00
CA PHE A 122 5.36 12.05 5.13
C PHE A 122 3.99 11.37 5.18
N ASN A 123 3.39 11.33 6.37
CA ASN A 123 2.08 10.73 6.58
C ASN A 123 0.91 11.66 6.25
N THR A 124 1.13 12.98 6.17
CA THR A 124 0.10 13.98 5.88
C THR A 124 0.54 14.94 4.78
N ASN A 125 -0.43 15.41 3.99
CA ASN A 125 -0.19 16.45 2.99
C ASN A 125 0.24 17.77 3.63
N GLU A 126 -0.26 18.09 4.82
CA GLU A 126 0.14 19.30 5.56
C GLU A 126 1.65 19.30 5.86
N ALA A 127 2.22 18.18 6.32
CA ALA A 127 3.65 18.05 6.55
C ALA A 127 4.47 18.19 5.25
N VAL A 128 3.95 17.64 4.14
CA VAL A 128 4.56 17.82 2.81
C VAL A 128 4.59 19.31 2.44
N THR A 129 3.45 20.00 2.58
CA THR A 129 3.33 21.43 2.26
C THR A 129 4.27 22.28 3.11
N LEU A 130 4.34 22.05 4.42
CA LEU A 130 5.23 22.80 5.32
C LEU A 130 6.70 22.69 4.92
N ILE A 131 7.15 21.51 4.51
CA ILE A 131 8.53 21.27 4.04
C ILE A 131 8.76 21.96 2.69
N LEU A 132 7.81 21.86 1.76
CA LEU A 132 7.94 22.48 0.43
C LEU A 132 7.92 24.01 0.48
N GLU A 133 7.19 24.60 1.43
CA GLU A 133 7.08 26.04 1.62
C GLU A 133 8.24 26.63 2.43
N GLY A 134 9.21 25.82 2.88
CA GLY A 134 10.36 26.28 3.67
C GLY A 134 10.00 26.73 5.09
N CYS A 135 8.80 26.42 5.57
CA CYS A 135 8.36 26.68 6.94
C CYS A 135 9.01 25.65 7.89
N PHE A 136 10.28 25.88 8.23
CA PHE A 136 11.00 25.12 9.26
C PHE A 136 10.36 25.37 10.65
N MET A 137 9.39 24.56 11.03
CA MET A 137 8.84 24.52 12.38
C MET A 137 9.16 23.20 13.08
N LYS A 138 10.26 23.25 13.84
CA LYS A 138 10.65 22.39 14.99
C LYS A 138 10.99 20.91 14.73
N PRO A 139 11.89 20.33 15.55
CA PRO A 139 12.44 19.00 15.35
C PRO A 139 11.41 17.96 15.74
N TYR A 140 10.47 17.68 14.85
CA TYR A 140 9.79 16.41 14.88
C TYR A 140 10.81 15.38 14.40
N LEU A 141 10.99 14.34 15.22
CA LEU A 141 11.81 13.18 14.96
C LEU A 141 11.36 12.58 13.61
N CYS A 142 11.90 13.08 12.51
CA CYS A 142 11.63 12.57 11.18
C CYS A 142 12.44 11.29 11.10
N ARG A 143 11.88 10.19 11.61
CA ARG A 143 12.42 8.84 11.46
C ARG A 143 12.40 8.49 9.99
N MET A 144 13.42 8.97 9.30
CA MET A 144 13.54 8.88 7.86
C MET A 144 14.12 7.53 7.54
N PHE A 145 13.35 6.73 6.79
CA PHE A 145 13.85 5.48 6.24
C PHE A 145 14.63 5.80 4.97
N PHE A 146 15.93 5.52 5.01
CA PHE A 146 16.71 5.34 3.78
C PHE A 146 16.34 3.97 3.18
N ILE A 147 15.73 3.99 1.99
CA ILE A 147 15.46 2.81 1.15
C ILE A 147 16.71 2.50 0.33
#